data_AF-A0A349NC14-F1
#
_entry.id   AF-A0A349NC14-F1
#
_cell.length_a   1.000
_cell.length_b   1.000
_cell.length_c   1.000
_cell.angle_alpha   90.00
_cell.angle_beta   90.00
_cell.angle_gamma   90.00
#
_symmetry.space_group_name_H-M   'P 1'
#
loop_
_entity.id
_entity.type
_entity.pdbx_description
1 polymer ?
#
loop_
_entity_poly.entity_id
_entity_poly.type
_entity_poly.pdbx_seq_one_letter_code
_entity_poly.pdbx_strand_id
1 'polypeptide(L)' 'ENGNTHIALGAAYRDSYTGDQANVSGEEWDSMGYNNSVVHTDIVATSNRVVTAYLKDGSNRVIYQKGEYQV' A
#
# COMPACT_ATOMS: atom_id res chain seq x y z
N GLU A 1 6.98 -21.35 4.87
CA GLU A 1 5.96 -20.62 5.66
C GLU A 1 5.16 -19.73 4.71
N ASN A 2 3.93 -19.32 5.06
CA ASN A 2 3.06 -18.55 4.15
C ASN A 2 3.45 -17.06 3.97
N GLY A 3 4.48 -16.60 4.69
CA GLY A 3 4.82 -15.19 4.86
C GLY A 3 3.72 -14.38 5.57
N ASN A 4 3.87 -13.06 5.59
CA ASN A 4 2.91 -12.15 6.17
C ASN A 4 2.76 -10.88 5.32
N THR A 5 1.65 -10.17 5.53
CA THR A 5 1.39 -8.84 4.96
C THR A 5 0.67 -8.02 6.02
N HIS A 6 0.72 -6.70 5.92
CA HIS A 6 -0.08 -5.83 6.77
C HIS A 6 -0.77 -4.75 5.94
N ILE A 7 -1.85 -4.24 6.50
CA ILE A 7 -2.48 -2.98 6.07
C ILE A 7 -2.50 -2.06 7.29
N ALA A 8 -2.34 -0.76 7.07
CA ALA A 8 -2.42 0.24 8.13
C ALA A 8 -3.80 0.91 8.13
N LEU A 9 -4.44 0.97 9.29
CA LEU A 9 -5.59 1.84 9.52
C LEU A 9 -5.08 3.21 9.96
N GLY A 10 -5.50 4.27 9.26
CA GLY A 10 -5.18 5.65 9.61
C GLY A 10 -4.23 6.31 8.63
N ALA A 11 -3.32 7.13 9.13
CA ALA A 11 -2.51 8.07 8.34
C ALA A 11 -1.60 7.36 7.33
N ALA A 12 -1.51 7.90 6.13
CA ALA A 12 -0.46 7.54 5.18
C ALA A 12 0.81 8.35 5.47
N TYR A 13 1.97 7.70 5.45
CA TYR A 13 3.26 8.40 5.57
C TYR A 13 3.53 9.25 4.33
N ARG A 14 3.98 10.48 4.54
CA ARG A 14 4.30 11.44 3.46
C ARG A 14 5.39 10.90 2.53
N ASP A 15 6.35 10.13 3.06
CA ASP A 15 7.42 9.47 2.31
C ASP A 15 6.90 8.39 1.32
N SER A 16 5.61 8.00 1.39
CA SER A 16 4.97 7.12 0.40
C SER A 16 4.64 7.85 -0.91
N TYR A 17 4.82 9.16 -0.98
CA TYR A 17 4.70 9.95 -2.19
C TYR A 17 6.03 10.00 -2.93
N THR A 18 5.99 9.68 -4.22
CA THR A 18 7.19 9.62 -5.08
C THR A 18 7.61 10.98 -5.64
N GLY A 19 6.82 12.03 -5.40
CA GLY A 19 7.17 13.41 -5.74
C GLY A 19 7.78 14.17 -4.55
N ASP A 20 7.84 15.50 -4.66
CA ASP A 20 8.36 16.35 -3.59
C ASP A 20 7.29 16.63 -2.54
N GLN A 21 7.35 15.90 -1.43
CA GLN A 21 6.41 16.02 -0.32
C GLN A 21 6.50 17.35 0.45
N ALA A 22 7.63 18.08 0.38
CA ALA A 22 7.84 19.29 1.18
C ALA A 22 6.89 20.43 0.79
N ASN A 23 6.38 20.38 -0.44
CA ASN A 23 5.54 21.39 -1.03
C ASN A 23 4.06 20.95 -1.16
N VAL A 24 3.68 19.79 -0.63
CA VAL A 24 2.30 19.27 -0.74
C VAL A 24 1.48 19.69 0.48
N SER A 25 0.48 20.53 0.26
CA SER A 25 -0.46 20.96 1.30
C SER A 25 -1.32 19.80 1.85
N GLY A 26 -2.11 20.08 2.89
CA GLY A 26 -3.09 19.13 3.41
C GLY A 26 -4.20 18.80 2.40
N GLU A 27 -4.74 19.83 1.74
CA GLU A 27 -5.82 19.66 0.75
C GLU A 27 -5.34 18.87 -0.48
N GLU A 28 -4.13 19.14 -0.95
CA GLU A 28 -3.52 18.38 -2.06
C GLU A 28 -3.32 16.91 -1.67
N TRP A 29 -2.83 16.65 -0.46
CA TRP A 29 -2.63 15.29 0.06
C TRP A 29 -3.91 14.47 0.05
N ASP A 30 -4.99 15.06 0.56
CA ASP A 30 -6.30 14.42 0.59
C ASP A 30 -6.85 14.24 -0.84
N SER A 31 -6.67 15.22 -1.74
CA SER A 31 -7.11 15.13 -3.15
C SER A 31 -6.36 14.06 -3.97
N MET A 32 -5.11 13.78 -3.60
CA MET A 32 -4.30 12.70 -4.17
C MET A 32 -4.75 11.31 -3.69
N GLY A 33 -5.64 11.25 -2.69
CA GLY A 33 -6.17 10.01 -2.12
C GLY A 33 -5.35 9.45 -0.96
N TYR A 34 -4.40 10.22 -0.42
CA TYR A 34 -3.72 9.83 0.81
C TYR A 34 -4.59 10.12 2.03
N ASN A 35 -4.49 9.27 3.05
CA ASN A 35 -5.28 9.41 4.26
C ASN A 35 -4.54 10.26 5.31
N ASN A 36 -5.26 11.15 5.99
CA ASN A 36 -4.74 11.95 7.10
C ASN A 36 -5.44 11.56 8.41
N SER A 37 -4.67 11.25 9.45
CA SER A 37 -5.21 10.79 10.73
C SER A 37 -4.22 10.99 11.88
N VAL A 38 -4.73 11.02 13.11
CA VAL A 38 -3.91 11.01 14.34
C VAL A 38 -3.43 9.61 14.73
N VAL A 39 -3.98 8.56 14.09
CA VAL A 39 -3.58 7.17 14.31
C VAL A 39 -2.90 6.59 13.07
N HIS A 40 -2.04 5.60 13.30
CA HIS A 40 -1.51 4.70 12.30
C HIS A 40 -1.33 3.35 12.98
N THR A 41 -2.16 2.37 12.64
CA THR A 41 -2.17 1.07 13.29
C THR A 41 -2.06 -0.05 12.26
N ASP A 42 -0.99 -0.81 12.33
CA ASP A 42 -0.76 -1.97 11.47
C ASP A 42 -1.60 -3.17 11.90
N ILE A 43 -2.27 -3.77 10.93
CA ILE A 43 -3.04 -5.00 11.10
C ILE A 43 -2.39 -6.08 10.23
N VAL A 44 -1.81 -7.08 10.87
CA VAL A 44 -1.04 -8.14 10.20
C VAL A 44 -1.93 -9.33 9.83
N ALA A 45 -1.79 -9.81 8.59
CA ALA A 45 -2.37 -11.05 8.11
C ALA A 45 -1.29 -12.09 7.84
N THR A 46 -1.48 -13.30 8.37
CA THR A 46 -0.54 -14.44 8.28
C THR A 46 -1.09 -15.64 7.51
N SER A 47 -2.32 -15.53 6.99
CA SER A 47 -2.92 -16.57 6.14
C SER A 47 -2.25 -16.61 4.76
N ASN A 48 -2.27 -17.78 4.12
CA ASN A 48 -1.81 -17.91 2.73
C ASN A 48 -2.64 -17.01 1.81
N ARG A 49 -1.96 -16.23 0.96
CA ARG A 49 -2.58 -15.24 0.06
C ARG A 49 -1.94 -15.27 -1.31
N VAL A 50 -2.73 -14.85 -2.30
CA VAL A 50 -2.28 -14.50 -3.65
C VAL A 50 -2.45 -13.00 -3.80
N VAL A 51 -1.39 -12.30 -4.22
CA VAL A 51 -1.43 -10.87 -4.51
C VAL A 51 -1.33 -10.69 -6.03
N THR A 52 -2.37 -10.09 -6.60
CA THR A 52 -2.46 -9.78 -8.02
C THR A 52 -2.40 -8.27 -8.21
N ALA A 53 -1.41 -7.79 -8.96
CA ALA A 53 -1.33 -6.41 -9.41
C ALA A 53 -2.24 -6.22 -10.64
N TYR A 54 -3.02 -5.15 -10.64
CA TYR A 54 -3.81 -4.70 -11.79
C TYR A 54 -3.11 -3.48 -12.38
N LEU A 55 -2.72 -3.56 -13.65
CA LEU A 55 -1.89 -2.57 -14.31
C LEU A 55 -2.73 -1.54 -15.08
N LYS A 56 -2.13 -0.39 -15.38
CA LYS A 56 -2.81 0.74 -16.05
C LYS A 56 -3.31 0.39 -17.45
N ASP A 57 -2.67 -0.57 -18.12
CA ASP A 57 -3.07 -1.07 -19.43
C ASP A 57 -4.24 -2.10 -19.37
N GLY A 58 -4.75 -2.39 -18.17
CA GLY A 58 -5.81 -3.36 -17.94
C GLY A 58 -5.35 -4.81 -17.77
N SER A 59 -4.05 -5.09 -17.96
CA SER A 59 -3.49 -6.40 -17.69
C SER A 59 -3.37 -6.65 -16.18
N ASN A 60 -3.18 -7.91 -15.79
CA ASN A 60 -2.94 -8.27 -14.40
C ASN A 60 -1.77 -9.25 -14.27
N ARG A 61 -1.14 -9.24 -13.09
CA ARG A 61 0.05 -10.06 -12.81
C ARG A 61 0.03 -10.53 -11.36
N VAL A 62 0.19 -11.83 -11.14
CA VAL A 62 0.45 -12.35 -9.79
C VAL A 62 1.88 -11.95 -9.39
N ILE A 63 2.02 -11.21 -8.29
CA ILE A 63 3.32 -10.72 -7.79
C ILE A 63 3.76 -11.43 -6.50
N TYR A 64 2.84 -12.12 -5.82
CA TYR A 64 3.13 -12.91 -4.63
C TYR A 64 2.16 -14.07 -4.50
N GLN A 65 2.65 -15.26 -4.21
CA GLN A 65 1.85 -16.46 -4.00
C GLN A 65 2.64 -17.48 -3.16
N LYS A 66 1.94 -18.24 -2.29
CA LYS A 66 2.53 -19.34 -1.49
C LYS A 66 3.70 -18.93 -0.61
N GLY A 67 3.75 -17.68 -0.15
CA GLY A 67 4.86 -17.21 0.70
C GLY A 67 6.01 -16.56 -0.05
N GLU A 68 5.94 -16.43 -1.38
CA GLU A 68 7.08 -16.05 -2.21
C GLU A 68 6.72 -14.98 -3.25
N TYR A 69 7.67 -14.08 -3.53
CA TYR A 69 7.58 -13.12 -4.64
C TYR A 69 7.69 -13.83 -5.99
N GLN A 70 6.95 -13.34 -6.99
CA GLN A 70 6.93 -13.89 -8.34
C GLN A 70 7.72 -13.00 -9.32
N VAL A 71 8.42 -13.61 -10.27
CA VAL A 71 9.24 -12.95 -11.31
C VAL A 71 8.45 -12.76 -12.61
#